data_AF-A0A3M1B2R6-F1
#
_entry.id   AF-A0A3M1B2R6-F1
#
_cell.length_a   1.000
_cell.length_b   1.000
_cell.length_c   1.000
_cell.angle_alpha   90.00
_cell.angle_beta   90.00
_cell.angle_gamma   90.00
#
_symmetry.space_group_name_H-M   'P 1'
#
loop_
_entity.id
_entity.type
_entity.pdbx_description
1 polymer ?
#
loop_
_entity_poly.entity_id
_entity_poly.type
_entity_poly.pdbx_seq_one_letter_code
_entity_poly.pdbx_strand_id
1 'polypeptide(L)'
;MSLMAEFFSGTCGALLASLCLSLPARAQGPVFHDDFSSNTLDNYRVIRHVQWNPADSTLLLTGPGNSELYTLQAFGNNLDLRARLFVRGQGKGKYDNVSLALFDKDHNNKYWATLAYGSELAERNHIGLRFNGQWEALVSFALQPETWYLVRVQTTSTREQHRIRMKVWQQGDDEPADWQVSRELAFDFKASGGVGFRHFGLGTRVDNLSVQADSLVRLEAREMLPRPILRQHPAWEALYWKAWDIALTKVQYGNQNNGFVESYIDEGFNPNIFQWDTCFMMLFARYAYKYLPTIVSLDNFYRKQHSDGAICREIRESDGSDFWPKSALHFTNPPLFAWAEWQHYLMTNDRSRLARVLPILDRYFHWCKQNRTRANGLYYWSNLASGMDNSPRPESRVDGWVDYTSQQALAAFYLAKMAEVTGDSALAQSYRREHETLKTLVNQLLWNEADGYYWDFNSTLN
;
A
#
# COMPACT_ATOMS: atom_id res chain seq x y z
N MET A 1 -35.95 27.83 -25.08
CA MET A 1 -35.55 26.64 -25.88
C MET A 1 -34.60 27.09 -26.98
N SER A 2 -33.34 27.27 -26.63
CA SER A 2 -32.17 27.44 -27.50
C SER A 2 -30.97 27.57 -26.55
N LEU A 3 -29.81 27.03 -26.93
CA LEU A 3 -28.56 26.86 -26.16
C LEU A 3 -28.39 25.52 -25.43
N MET A 4 -28.35 24.42 -26.19
CA MET A 4 -27.60 23.21 -25.83
C MET A 4 -27.26 22.44 -27.12
N ALA A 5 -26.37 22.99 -27.93
CA ALA A 5 -25.83 22.32 -29.11
C ALA A 5 -24.53 22.98 -29.59
N GLU A 6 -23.56 23.18 -28.69
CA GLU A 6 -22.23 23.67 -29.08
C GLU A 6 -21.20 23.43 -27.97
N PHE A 7 -20.87 22.17 -27.67
CA PHE A 7 -19.69 21.82 -26.84
C PHE A 7 -19.06 20.46 -27.16
N PHE A 8 -19.32 19.90 -28.35
CA PHE A 8 -18.68 18.66 -28.82
C PHE A 8 -18.08 18.84 -30.21
N SER A 9 -17.07 19.71 -30.32
CA SER A 9 -16.11 19.68 -31.42
C SER A 9 -14.90 20.56 -31.08
N GLY A 10 -13.86 19.96 -30.50
CA GLY A 10 -12.62 20.67 -30.24
C GLY A 10 -11.61 19.81 -29.49
N THR A 11 -10.56 19.41 -30.20
CA THR A 11 -9.30 18.83 -29.70
C THR A 11 -9.37 17.43 -29.08
N CYS A 12 -9.51 16.43 -29.95
CA CYS A 12 -8.87 15.13 -29.76
C CYS A 12 -7.36 15.32 -30.00
N GLY A 13 -6.55 15.31 -28.93
CA GLY A 13 -5.09 15.44 -29.05
C GLY A 13 -4.44 15.91 -27.76
N ALA A 14 -3.68 15.00 -27.13
CA ALA A 14 -2.74 15.25 -26.03
C ALA A 14 -3.31 15.78 -24.71
N LEU A 15 -3.71 14.85 -23.82
CA LEU A 15 -3.67 15.07 -22.37
C LEU A 15 -3.58 13.72 -21.62
N LEU A 16 -2.48 13.00 -21.87
CA LEU A 16 -1.92 12.06 -20.89
C LEU A 16 -1.05 12.90 -19.94
N ALA A 17 -1.68 13.60 -19.01
CA ALA A 17 -0.96 14.30 -17.95
C ALA A 17 -0.46 13.27 -16.94
N SER A 18 0.85 12.96 -16.99
CA SER A 18 1.57 12.47 -15.80
C SER A 18 1.30 13.43 -14.65
N LEU A 19 0.54 13.01 -13.63
CA LEU A 19 0.46 13.75 -12.37
C LEU A 19 1.81 13.64 -11.65
N CYS A 20 2.68 14.62 -11.85
CA CYS A 20 3.80 14.88 -10.94
C CYS A 20 3.25 15.63 -9.72
N LEU A 21 3.09 14.92 -8.58
CA LEU A 21 2.95 15.57 -7.28
C LEU A 21 4.34 15.99 -6.82
N SER A 22 4.64 17.29 -6.88
CA SER A 22 5.87 17.83 -6.30
C SER A 22 5.76 17.84 -4.77
N LEU A 23 6.61 17.08 -4.09
CA LEU A 23 6.76 17.18 -2.63
C LEU A 23 7.51 18.50 -2.29
N PRO A 24 7.14 19.21 -1.21
CA PRO A 24 7.86 20.41 -0.78
C PRO A 24 9.31 20.08 -0.42
N ALA A 25 10.23 20.93 -0.89
CA ALA A 25 11.66 20.71 -0.79
C ALA A 25 12.22 20.98 0.62
N ARG A 26 13.15 20.10 1.01
CA ARG A 26 14.06 20.09 2.17
C ARG A 26 13.54 19.43 3.45
N ALA A 27 14.26 18.36 3.81
CA ALA A 27 14.19 17.51 5.01
C ALA A 27 13.15 16.37 4.96
N GLN A 28 13.28 15.44 4.01
CA GLN A 28 12.66 14.11 4.13
C GLN A 28 13.71 13.02 3.90
N GLY A 29 13.66 11.98 4.73
CA GLY A 29 14.50 10.79 4.64
C GLY A 29 14.25 10.01 3.33
N PRO A 30 14.80 8.79 3.19
CA PRO A 30 14.54 8.00 1.99
C PRO A 30 13.04 7.73 1.83
N VAL A 31 12.54 7.84 0.59
CA VAL A 31 11.15 7.50 0.22
C VAL A 31 10.95 5.99 0.05
N PHE A 32 12.05 5.25 -0.07
CA PHE A 32 12.09 3.79 -0.03
C PHE A 32 13.37 3.36 0.65
N HIS A 33 13.27 2.40 1.57
CA HIS A 33 14.41 1.84 2.27
C HIS A 33 14.16 0.38 2.61
N ASP A 34 15.14 -0.48 2.32
CA ASP A 34 15.12 -1.88 2.69
C ASP A 34 16.53 -2.35 3.05
N ASP A 35 16.71 -2.71 4.30
CA ASP A 35 17.95 -3.24 4.88
C ASP A 35 17.99 -4.78 4.87
N PHE A 36 16.99 -5.42 4.27
CA PHE A 36 16.87 -6.87 4.15
C PHE A 36 17.03 -7.62 5.50
N SER A 37 16.67 -6.95 6.61
CA SER A 37 16.65 -7.54 7.96
C SER A 37 15.66 -8.71 8.09
N SER A 38 14.72 -8.82 7.15
CA SER A 38 13.80 -9.95 6.98
C SER A 38 13.65 -10.32 5.50
N ASN A 39 13.01 -11.45 5.19
CA ASN A 39 12.76 -11.83 3.80
C ASN A 39 11.68 -10.93 3.17
N THR A 40 12.12 -9.92 2.41
CA THR A 40 11.26 -8.97 1.72
C THR A 40 11.11 -9.25 0.23
N LEU A 41 11.58 -10.41 -0.28
CA LEU A 41 11.63 -10.69 -1.72
C LEU A 41 10.27 -10.60 -2.45
N ASP A 42 9.16 -10.80 -1.74
CA ASP A 42 7.81 -10.66 -2.29
C ASP A 42 7.48 -9.20 -2.70
N ASN A 43 8.24 -8.22 -2.19
CA ASN A 43 8.11 -6.80 -2.53
C ASN A 43 8.94 -6.40 -3.77
N TYR A 44 9.63 -7.36 -4.39
CA TYR A 44 10.51 -7.13 -5.52
C TYR A 44 10.14 -7.99 -6.72
N ARG A 45 10.48 -7.49 -7.91
CA ARG A 45 10.55 -8.30 -9.11
C ARG A 45 11.90 -9.01 -9.15
N VAL A 46 11.88 -10.31 -8.86
CA VAL A 46 13.03 -11.20 -9.05
C VAL A 46 13.04 -11.68 -10.50
N ILE A 47 14.08 -11.36 -11.26
CA ILE A 47 14.18 -11.85 -12.65
C ILE A 47 14.88 -13.22 -12.70
N ARG A 48 15.96 -13.43 -11.91
CA ARG A 48 16.67 -14.73 -11.80
C ARG A 48 17.50 -14.85 -10.53
N HIS A 49 17.53 -16.06 -9.96
CA HIS A 49 18.52 -16.54 -8.97
C HIS A 49 18.84 -15.58 -7.80
N VAL A 50 17.83 -14.93 -7.22
CA VAL A 50 17.99 -14.12 -6.00
C VAL A 50 17.40 -14.85 -4.80
N GLN A 51 18.13 -14.88 -3.69
CA GLN A 51 17.72 -15.53 -2.45
C GLN A 51 18.01 -14.61 -1.26
N TRP A 52 17.13 -14.61 -0.27
CA TRP A 52 17.39 -13.95 1.00
C TRP A 52 18.24 -14.89 1.88
N ASN A 53 19.31 -14.35 2.45
CA ASN A 53 20.21 -15.08 3.33
C ASN A 53 19.92 -14.74 4.80
N PRO A 54 19.25 -15.62 5.57
CA PRO A 54 18.95 -15.36 6.97
C PRO A 54 20.18 -15.23 7.86
N ALA A 55 21.31 -15.83 7.48
CA ALA A 55 22.50 -15.87 8.34
C ALA A 55 23.16 -14.48 8.50
N ASP A 56 23.15 -13.69 7.41
CA ASP A 56 23.81 -12.38 7.35
C ASP A 56 22.83 -11.24 7.10
N SER A 57 21.52 -11.51 7.02
CA SER A 57 20.48 -10.55 6.62
C SER A 57 20.83 -9.79 5.34
N THR A 58 21.20 -10.52 4.29
CA THR A 58 21.57 -9.94 2.98
C THR A 58 20.89 -10.67 1.85
N LEU A 59 20.90 -10.07 0.67
CA LEU A 59 20.47 -10.73 -0.56
C LEU A 59 21.65 -11.39 -1.25
N LEU A 60 21.47 -12.65 -1.62
CA LEU A 60 22.38 -13.42 -2.46
C LEU A 60 21.87 -13.40 -3.89
N LEU A 61 22.62 -12.74 -4.77
CA LEU A 61 22.45 -12.84 -6.21
C LEU A 61 23.33 -14.01 -6.65
N THR A 62 22.73 -15.16 -6.92
CA THR A 62 23.42 -16.44 -7.17
C THR A 62 23.34 -16.86 -8.63
N GLY A 63 24.05 -17.92 -9.01
CA GLY A 63 23.89 -18.59 -10.30
C GLY A 63 24.74 -18.01 -11.44
N PRO A 64 25.07 -18.83 -12.47
CA PRO A 64 25.86 -18.38 -13.60
C PRO A 64 25.08 -17.40 -14.49
N GLY A 65 25.68 -16.26 -14.81
CA GLY A 65 25.11 -15.26 -15.71
C GLY A 65 24.40 -14.12 -14.97
N ASN A 66 23.29 -13.62 -15.52
CA ASN A 66 22.56 -12.47 -14.97
C ASN A 66 21.62 -12.87 -13.83
N SER A 67 21.73 -12.14 -12.72
CA SER A 67 20.80 -12.19 -11.58
C SER A 67 20.39 -10.76 -11.24
N GLU A 68 19.09 -10.52 -11.12
CA GLU A 68 18.52 -9.18 -11.08
C GLU A 68 17.33 -9.13 -10.12
N LEU A 69 17.26 -8.03 -9.36
CA LEU A 69 16.22 -7.72 -8.39
C LEU A 69 15.84 -6.25 -8.52
N TYR A 70 14.56 -5.96 -8.70
CA TYR A 70 14.08 -4.58 -8.84
C TYR A 70 12.89 -4.32 -7.94
N THR A 71 12.82 -3.12 -7.36
CA THR A 71 11.66 -2.66 -6.62
C THR A 71 10.42 -2.71 -7.50
N LEU A 72 9.27 -3.07 -6.92
CA LEU A 72 7.98 -2.92 -7.60
C LEU A 72 7.52 -1.44 -7.67
N GLN A 73 8.25 -0.55 -6.99
CA GLN A 73 8.02 0.89 -7.01
C GLN A 73 8.78 1.57 -8.15
N ALA A 74 8.22 2.68 -8.62
CA ALA A 74 8.80 3.56 -9.62
C ALA A 74 9.05 4.95 -9.01
N PHE A 75 10.08 5.63 -9.49
CA PHE A 75 10.57 6.86 -8.88
C PHE A 75 10.69 7.98 -9.92
N GLY A 76 10.71 9.23 -9.42
CA GLY A 76 10.97 10.43 -10.22
C GLY A 76 12.35 10.44 -10.86
N ASN A 77 12.67 11.53 -11.56
CA ASN A 77 13.94 11.61 -12.30
C ASN A 77 15.09 12.20 -11.46
N ASN A 78 14.77 12.89 -10.35
CA ASN A 78 15.77 13.39 -9.42
C ASN A 78 15.88 12.41 -8.25
N LEU A 79 16.92 11.58 -8.28
CA LEU A 79 17.09 10.45 -7.36
C LEU A 79 18.43 10.50 -6.68
N ASP A 80 18.46 10.05 -5.44
CA ASP A 80 19.66 9.67 -4.71
C ASP A 80 19.51 8.23 -4.22
N LEU A 81 20.24 7.32 -4.85
CA LEU A 81 20.24 5.90 -4.55
C LEU A 81 21.48 5.57 -3.75
N ARG A 82 21.33 4.78 -2.69
CA ARG A 82 22.44 4.27 -1.89
C ARG A 82 22.24 2.78 -1.67
N ALA A 83 23.32 2.01 -1.75
CA ALA A 83 23.32 0.60 -1.36
C ALA A 83 24.70 0.07 -1.01
N ARG A 84 24.75 -1.10 -0.40
CA ARG A 84 25.97 -1.88 -0.17
C ARG A 84 26.11 -2.97 -1.22
N LEU A 85 27.27 -3.03 -1.87
CA LEU A 85 27.62 -4.08 -2.82
C LEU A 85 28.87 -4.82 -2.34
N PHE A 86 28.85 -6.15 -2.37
CA PHE A 86 29.98 -6.96 -1.96
C PHE A 86 30.87 -7.34 -3.15
N VAL A 87 32.18 -7.18 -2.99
CA VAL A 87 33.19 -7.66 -3.94
C VAL A 87 33.79 -8.95 -3.39
N ARG A 88 33.62 -10.05 -4.12
CA ARG A 88 34.15 -11.36 -3.71
C ARG A 88 35.61 -11.51 -4.08
N GLY A 89 36.35 -12.15 -3.18
CA GLY A 89 37.69 -12.66 -3.41
C GLY A 89 37.65 -14.14 -3.80
N GLN A 90 37.15 -15.00 -2.90
CA GLN A 90 37.12 -16.45 -3.11
C GLN A 90 35.91 -16.89 -3.92
N GLY A 91 36.16 -17.78 -4.89
CA GLY A 91 35.13 -18.27 -5.80
C GLY A 91 34.53 -17.21 -6.72
N LYS A 92 35.24 -16.09 -6.94
CA LYS A 92 34.87 -15.10 -7.95
C LYS A 92 34.98 -15.69 -9.35
N GLY A 93 34.02 -15.38 -10.20
CA GLY A 93 33.98 -15.77 -11.60
C GLY A 93 34.83 -14.89 -12.50
N LYS A 94 34.99 -15.36 -13.74
CA LYS A 94 35.76 -14.68 -14.80
C LYS A 94 35.25 -13.28 -15.10
N TYR A 95 33.93 -13.11 -15.09
CA TYR A 95 33.25 -11.89 -15.52
C TYR A 95 32.45 -11.21 -14.40
N ASP A 96 32.74 -11.54 -13.14
CA ASP A 96 31.98 -11.05 -12.00
C ASP A 96 31.95 -9.51 -11.94
N ASN A 97 30.73 -8.99 -11.92
CA ASN A 97 30.44 -7.60 -11.65
C ASN A 97 29.11 -7.47 -10.92
N VAL A 98 29.01 -6.42 -10.11
CA VAL A 98 27.81 -6.09 -9.34
C VAL A 98 27.46 -4.64 -9.55
N SER A 99 26.18 -4.35 -9.64
CA SER A 99 25.70 -3.02 -9.98
C SER A 99 24.50 -2.62 -9.15
N LEU A 100 24.46 -1.33 -8.83
CA LEU A 100 23.20 -0.63 -8.57
C LEU A 100 22.58 -0.28 -9.94
N ALA A 101 21.32 -0.64 -10.11
CA ALA A 101 20.65 -0.66 -11.40
C ALA A 101 19.42 0.25 -11.40
N LEU A 102 19.22 0.96 -12.50
CA LEU A 102 18.07 1.85 -12.72
C LEU A 102 17.71 1.90 -14.20
N PHE A 103 16.41 1.82 -14.51
CA PHE A 103 15.94 1.80 -15.90
C PHE A 103 14.55 2.43 -16.04
N ASP A 104 14.20 2.77 -17.28
CA ASP A 104 12.89 3.30 -17.64
C ASP A 104 11.83 2.23 -17.85
N LYS A 105 10.54 2.62 -17.78
CA LYS A 105 9.39 1.71 -17.84
C LYS A 105 9.48 0.75 -19.03
N ASP A 106 9.90 1.25 -20.17
CA ASP A 106 9.97 0.50 -21.42
C ASP A 106 11.27 -0.30 -21.57
N HIS A 107 12.18 -0.20 -20.60
CA HIS A 107 13.51 -0.82 -20.63
C HIS A 107 14.35 -0.38 -21.84
N ASN A 108 14.05 0.80 -22.42
CA ASN A 108 14.78 1.42 -23.52
C ASN A 108 16.10 2.03 -23.04
N ASN A 109 16.13 2.52 -21.80
CA ASN A 109 17.28 3.15 -21.17
C ASN A 109 17.60 2.44 -19.86
N LYS A 110 18.69 1.66 -19.83
CA LYS A 110 19.17 0.94 -18.65
C LYS A 110 20.52 1.46 -18.21
N TYR A 111 20.63 1.82 -16.95
CA TYR A 111 21.88 2.27 -16.34
C TYR A 111 22.31 1.30 -15.24
N TRP A 112 23.60 0.98 -15.22
CA TRP A 112 24.21 0.15 -14.18
C TRP A 112 25.47 0.83 -13.63
N ALA A 113 25.40 1.31 -12.39
CA ALA A 113 26.56 1.77 -11.64
C ALA A 113 27.30 0.56 -11.08
N THR A 114 28.41 0.21 -11.70
CA THR A 114 28.99 -1.13 -11.68
C THR A 114 30.37 -1.13 -11.03
N LEU A 115 30.63 -2.14 -10.20
CA LEU A 115 31.95 -2.54 -9.69
C LEU A 115 32.39 -3.78 -10.47
N ALA A 116 33.49 -3.67 -11.23
CA ALA A 116 34.00 -4.74 -12.08
C ALA A 116 35.23 -5.41 -11.45
N TYR A 117 35.11 -6.67 -11.03
CA TYR A 117 36.15 -7.36 -10.24
C TYR A 117 36.47 -8.80 -10.71
N GLY A 118 35.76 -9.29 -11.72
CA GLY A 118 36.01 -10.56 -12.38
C GLY A 118 37.45 -10.70 -12.86
N SER A 119 38.00 -11.92 -12.80
CA SER A 119 39.42 -12.16 -13.06
C SER A 119 39.85 -11.91 -14.51
N GLU A 120 38.92 -12.00 -15.46
CA GLU A 120 39.16 -11.86 -16.91
C GLU A 120 38.43 -10.65 -17.52
N LEU A 121 37.88 -9.75 -16.70
CA LEU A 121 37.34 -8.47 -17.19
C LEU A 121 38.49 -7.55 -17.60
N ALA A 122 38.38 -6.95 -18.80
CA ALA A 122 39.28 -5.87 -19.21
C ALA A 122 39.16 -4.67 -18.28
N GLU A 123 37.94 -4.39 -17.81
CA GLU A 123 37.62 -3.32 -16.86
C GLU A 123 37.76 -3.77 -15.40
N ARG A 124 38.48 -4.86 -15.12
CA ARG A 124 38.77 -5.27 -13.74
C ARG A 124 39.39 -4.11 -12.96
N ASN A 125 38.98 -3.95 -11.70
CA ASN A 125 39.38 -2.84 -10.82
C ASN A 125 38.97 -1.48 -11.39
N HIS A 126 37.78 -1.41 -11.98
CA HIS A 126 37.13 -0.17 -12.34
C HIS A 126 35.76 -0.08 -11.69
N ILE A 127 35.33 1.16 -11.47
CA ILE A 127 33.94 1.51 -11.22
C ILE A 127 33.44 2.35 -12.39
N GLY A 128 32.16 2.23 -12.74
CA GLY A 128 31.63 3.00 -13.85
C GLY A 128 30.15 2.85 -14.12
N LEU A 129 29.63 3.73 -14.95
CA LEU A 129 28.26 3.72 -15.44
C LEU A 129 28.23 2.99 -16.78
N ARG A 130 27.44 1.93 -16.83
CA ARG A 130 27.05 1.28 -18.09
C ARG A 130 25.70 1.79 -18.54
N PHE A 131 25.53 1.92 -19.85
CA PHE A 131 24.27 2.26 -20.49
C PHE A 131 23.92 1.20 -21.53
N ASN A 132 22.76 0.56 -21.39
CA ASN A 132 22.27 -0.45 -22.33
C ASN A 132 23.30 -1.55 -22.69
N GLY A 133 24.16 -1.95 -21.75
CA GLY A 133 25.21 -2.95 -22.03
C GLY A 133 26.62 -2.36 -22.14
N GLN A 134 26.76 -1.10 -22.53
CA GLN A 134 28.05 -0.53 -22.89
C GLN A 134 28.64 0.29 -21.76
N TRP A 135 29.97 0.23 -21.60
CA TRP A 135 30.68 1.13 -20.69
C TRP A 135 30.77 2.52 -21.32
N GLU A 136 30.25 3.52 -20.62
CA GLU A 136 30.19 4.90 -21.12
C GLU A 136 31.08 5.84 -20.31
N ALA A 137 31.16 5.61 -19.00
CA ALA A 137 32.04 6.35 -18.11
C ALA A 137 32.58 5.39 -17.05
N LEU A 138 33.90 5.25 -16.97
CA LEU A 138 34.56 4.42 -15.97
C LEU A 138 35.88 5.05 -15.51
N VAL A 139 36.27 4.74 -14.29
CA VAL A 139 37.54 5.16 -13.70
C VAL A 139 38.19 3.98 -13.00
N SER A 140 39.53 3.96 -12.98
CA SER A 140 40.27 2.97 -12.20
C SER A 140 39.94 3.14 -10.71
N PHE A 141 39.70 2.02 -10.03
CA PHE A 141 39.39 2.00 -8.61
C PHE A 141 39.88 0.67 -8.01
N ALA A 142 40.74 0.75 -7.00
CA ALA A 142 41.42 -0.41 -6.41
C ALA A 142 40.47 -1.26 -5.55
N LEU A 143 39.60 -2.04 -6.20
CA LEU A 143 38.67 -2.95 -5.53
C LEU A 143 39.42 -4.06 -4.79
N GLN A 144 39.20 -4.13 -3.49
CA GLN A 144 39.75 -5.14 -2.61
C GLN A 144 38.84 -6.36 -2.58
N PRO A 145 39.42 -7.58 -2.55
CA PRO A 145 38.64 -8.81 -2.39
C PRO A 145 37.96 -8.86 -1.03
N GLU A 146 36.85 -9.60 -0.94
CA GLU A 146 36.08 -9.82 0.30
C GLU A 146 35.67 -8.52 1.03
N THR A 147 35.33 -7.50 0.25
CA THR A 147 35.12 -6.14 0.77
C THR A 147 33.74 -5.61 0.41
N TRP A 148 33.09 -4.97 1.40
CA TRP A 148 31.86 -4.21 1.18
C TRP A 148 32.17 -2.80 0.71
N TYR A 149 31.43 -2.36 -0.30
CA TYR A 149 31.47 -1.01 -0.83
C TYR A 149 30.12 -0.34 -0.68
N LEU A 150 30.11 0.91 -0.23
CA LEU A 150 28.95 1.77 -0.35
C LEU A 150 28.97 2.39 -1.74
N VAL A 151 27.82 2.33 -2.42
CA VAL A 151 27.62 2.91 -3.73
C VAL A 151 26.50 3.93 -3.63
N ARG A 152 26.79 5.16 -4.06
CA ARG A 152 25.78 6.22 -4.22
C ARG A 152 25.64 6.56 -5.69
N VAL A 153 24.41 6.60 -6.19
CA VAL A 153 24.07 7.01 -7.55
C VAL A 153 23.08 8.15 -7.47
N GLN A 154 23.33 9.22 -8.20
CA GLN A 154 22.40 10.35 -8.28
C GLN A 154 22.02 10.62 -9.73
N THR A 155 20.73 10.79 -9.97
CA THR A 155 20.21 11.34 -11.22
C THR A 155 19.68 12.75 -10.96
N THR A 156 19.95 13.66 -11.90
CA THR A 156 19.39 15.01 -11.91
C THR A 156 18.83 15.23 -13.30
N SER A 157 17.57 15.64 -13.37
CA SER A 157 16.85 15.91 -14.61
C SER A 157 16.00 17.17 -14.44
N THR A 158 16.67 18.31 -14.49
CA THR A 158 16.08 19.65 -14.48
C THR A 158 16.33 20.31 -15.84
N ARG A 159 15.64 21.43 -16.14
CA ARG A 159 15.83 22.18 -17.40
C ARG A 159 17.30 22.55 -17.69
N GLU A 160 18.13 22.63 -16.66
CA GLU A 160 19.53 23.07 -16.75
C GLU A 160 20.53 21.92 -16.62
N GLN A 161 20.12 20.77 -16.05
CA GLN A 161 21.01 19.64 -15.77
C GLN A 161 20.31 18.30 -15.98
N HIS A 162 20.87 17.49 -16.88
CA HIS A 162 20.43 16.12 -17.16
C HIS A 162 21.62 15.17 -17.05
N ARG A 163 21.84 14.57 -15.87
CA ARG A 163 23.03 13.75 -15.61
C ARG A 163 22.76 12.60 -14.66
N ILE A 164 23.57 11.56 -14.80
CA ILE A 164 23.73 10.50 -13.82
C ILE A 164 25.18 10.53 -13.29
N ARG A 165 25.33 10.36 -11.99
CA ARG A 165 26.62 10.36 -11.31
C ARG A 165 26.69 9.21 -10.33
N MET A 166 27.87 8.66 -10.12
CA MET A 166 28.11 7.68 -9.08
C MET A 166 29.41 7.94 -8.34
N LYS A 167 29.44 7.49 -7.10
CA LYS A 167 30.64 7.39 -6.28
C LYS A 167 30.57 6.16 -5.39
N VAL A 168 31.73 5.64 -5.07
CA VAL A 168 31.97 4.37 -4.42
C VAL A 168 33.10 4.54 -3.42
N TRP A 169 32.91 4.01 -2.22
CA TRP A 169 33.93 3.98 -1.18
C TRP A 169 33.80 2.71 -0.35
N GLN A 170 34.91 2.28 0.25
CA GLN A 170 34.94 1.08 1.07
C GLN A 170 34.14 1.32 2.36
N GLN A 171 33.46 0.28 2.85
CA GLN A 171 32.76 0.36 4.13
C GLN A 171 33.76 0.65 5.25
N GLY A 172 33.51 1.72 6.00
CA GLY A 172 34.38 2.23 7.06
C GLY A 172 35.13 3.51 6.69
N ASP A 173 35.26 3.80 5.39
CA ASP A 173 35.86 5.05 4.91
C ASP A 173 34.81 6.17 4.81
N ASP A 174 35.29 7.41 4.79
CA ASP A 174 34.46 8.59 4.57
C ASP A 174 33.91 8.65 3.14
N GLU A 175 32.67 9.14 2.99
CA GLU A 175 32.05 9.36 1.69
C GLU A 175 32.86 10.42 0.89
N PRO A 176 33.33 10.11 -0.34
CA PRO A 176 34.09 11.06 -1.14
C PRO A 176 33.29 12.34 -1.38
N ALA A 177 33.95 13.50 -1.25
CA ALA A 177 33.32 14.79 -1.50
C ALA A 177 32.86 14.92 -2.97
N ASP A 178 33.73 14.53 -3.89
CA ASP A 178 33.49 14.63 -5.32
C ASP A 178 32.81 13.37 -5.89
N TRP A 179 32.03 13.58 -6.96
CA TRP A 179 31.50 12.49 -7.77
C TRP A 179 32.63 11.90 -8.62
N GLN A 180 32.86 10.59 -8.52
CA GLN A 180 33.97 9.93 -9.22
C GLN A 180 33.66 9.61 -10.68
N VAL A 181 32.39 9.34 -10.99
CA VAL A 181 31.94 9.05 -12.35
C VAL A 181 30.68 9.86 -12.64
N SER A 182 30.62 10.48 -13.81
CA SER A 182 29.50 11.30 -14.26
C SER A 182 29.31 11.13 -15.76
N ARG A 183 28.05 11.08 -16.21
CA ARG A 183 27.69 11.21 -17.62
C ARG A 183 26.35 11.88 -17.79
N GLU A 184 26.02 12.23 -19.02
CA GLU A 184 24.69 12.73 -19.37
C GLU A 184 23.64 11.61 -19.25
N LEU A 185 22.46 12.02 -18.81
CA LEU A 185 21.27 11.17 -18.77
C LEU A 185 20.55 11.26 -20.11
N ALA A 186 19.95 10.17 -20.59
CA ALA A 186 19.11 10.22 -21.78
C ALA A 186 17.95 11.20 -21.53
N PHE A 187 17.65 12.05 -22.52
CA PHE A 187 16.73 13.17 -22.37
C PHE A 187 15.31 12.74 -21.96
N ASP A 188 14.89 11.56 -22.38
CA ASP A 188 13.58 10.94 -22.12
C ASP A 188 13.60 9.98 -20.92
N PHE A 189 14.74 9.80 -20.25
CA PHE A 189 14.86 8.84 -19.17
C PHE A 189 13.89 9.17 -18.02
N LYS A 190 13.20 8.15 -17.53
CA LYS A 190 12.46 8.20 -16.28
C LYS A 190 12.76 6.96 -15.47
N ALA A 191 13.15 7.04 -14.20
CA ALA A 191 13.42 5.86 -13.36
C ALA A 191 12.14 5.14 -12.89
N SER A 192 11.27 4.89 -13.85
CA SER A 192 9.93 4.33 -13.70
C SER A 192 9.87 2.85 -14.05
N GLY A 193 10.96 2.27 -14.55
CA GLY A 193 11.06 0.83 -14.82
C GLY A 193 11.50 0.03 -13.61
N GLY A 194 12.31 0.63 -12.75
CA GLY A 194 12.70 0.03 -11.48
C GLY A 194 14.10 0.46 -11.04
N VAL A 195 14.32 0.37 -9.74
CA VAL A 195 15.62 0.52 -9.09
C VAL A 195 15.94 -0.79 -8.38
N GLY A 196 17.21 -1.19 -8.32
CA GLY A 196 17.62 -2.32 -7.51
C GLY A 196 19.00 -2.81 -7.85
N PHE A 197 19.16 -4.13 -7.90
CA PHE A 197 20.46 -4.77 -8.02
C PHE A 197 20.55 -5.60 -9.28
N ARG A 198 21.76 -5.64 -9.83
CA ARG A 198 22.15 -6.58 -10.87
C ARG A 198 23.51 -7.16 -10.55
N HIS A 199 23.67 -8.44 -10.84
CA HIS A 199 24.94 -9.11 -10.82
C HIS A 199 25.08 -9.93 -12.10
N PHE A 200 26.29 -9.95 -12.66
CA PHE A 200 26.66 -10.90 -13.70
C PHE A 200 27.89 -11.66 -13.26
N GLY A 201 27.83 -13.00 -13.24
CA GLY A 201 28.96 -13.79 -12.75
C GLY A 201 28.57 -15.12 -12.11
N LEU A 202 29.28 -15.53 -11.06
CA LEU A 202 28.98 -16.73 -10.25
C LEU A 202 28.12 -16.45 -9.00
N GLY A 203 28.16 -15.23 -8.49
CA GLY A 203 27.20 -14.73 -7.49
C GLY A 203 27.84 -13.74 -6.54
N THR A 204 27.05 -12.91 -5.85
CA THR A 204 27.53 -11.98 -4.82
C THR A 204 26.44 -11.62 -3.79
N ARG A 205 26.80 -10.77 -2.82
CA ARG A 205 25.90 -10.19 -1.83
C ARG A 205 25.63 -8.72 -2.13
N VAL A 206 24.41 -8.29 -1.84
CA VAL A 206 23.98 -6.89 -1.83
C VAL A 206 23.07 -6.63 -0.65
N ASP A 207 22.98 -5.37 -0.25
CA ASP A 207 22.22 -4.98 0.93
C ASP A 207 21.87 -3.48 0.97
N ASN A 208 20.97 -3.10 1.88
CA ASN A 208 20.69 -1.73 2.31
C ASN A 208 20.32 -0.78 1.17
N LEU A 209 19.32 -1.16 0.38
CA LEU A 209 18.82 -0.34 -0.72
C LEU A 209 18.04 0.85 -0.16
N SER A 210 18.51 2.05 -0.45
CA SER A 210 17.88 3.29 -0.01
C SER A 210 17.70 4.22 -1.21
N VAL A 211 16.49 4.76 -1.35
CA VAL A 211 16.10 5.67 -2.43
C VAL A 211 15.52 6.93 -1.83
N GLN A 212 16.15 8.06 -2.13
CA GLN A 212 15.56 9.38 -1.96
C GLN A 212 15.16 9.90 -3.34
N ALA A 213 13.94 10.43 -3.47
CA ALA A 213 13.43 10.95 -4.72
C ALA A 213 12.63 12.23 -4.50
N ASP A 214 12.53 13.08 -5.52
CA ASP A 214 11.62 14.22 -5.54
C ASP A 214 10.13 13.81 -5.58
N SER A 215 9.86 12.60 -6.07
CA SER A 215 8.52 12.03 -6.22
C SER A 215 8.58 10.50 -6.32
N LEU A 216 7.54 9.84 -5.82
CA LEU A 216 7.23 8.45 -6.13
C LEU A 216 6.38 8.46 -7.41
N VAL A 217 6.94 7.99 -8.52
CA VAL A 217 6.23 7.90 -9.80
C VAL A 217 5.47 6.58 -9.76
N ARG A 218 4.14 6.64 -9.65
CA ARG A 218 3.33 5.42 -9.79
C ARG A 218 3.54 4.82 -11.18
N LEU A 219 3.82 3.51 -11.25
CA LEU A 219 3.48 2.70 -12.42
C LEU A 219 2.04 3.04 -12.85
N GLU A 220 1.73 3.02 -14.15
CA GLU A 220 0.36 3.19 -14.60
C GLU A 220 -0.51 2.12 -13.93
N ALA A 221 -1.26 2.53 -12.89
CA ALA A 221 -2.02 1.62 -12.03
C ALA A 221 -2.93 0.69 -12.85
N ARG A 222 -3.32 1.12 -14.05
CA ARG A 222 -4.15 0.35 -14.99
C ARG A 222 -3.60 -1.02 -15.36
N GLU A 223 -2.29 -1.18 -15.53
CA GLU A 223 -1.68 -2.47 -15.88
C GLU A 223 -1.73 -3.48 -14.74
N MET A 224 -1.83 -2.97 -13.51
CA MET A 224 -1.78 -3.75 -12.27
C MET A 224 -3.17 -4.03 -11.69
N LEU A 225 -4.21 -3.41 -12.25
CA LEU A 225 -5.59 -3.55 -11.85
C LEU A 225 -6.32 -4.54 -12.77
N PRO A 226 -7.37 -5.23 -12.27
CA PRO A 226 -8.21 -6.06 -13.14
C PRO A 226 -8.75 -5.24 -14.31
N ARG A 227 -8.67 -5.79 -15.53
CA ARG A 227 -9.26 -5.16 -16.71
C ARG A 227 -10.67 -5.71 -16.93
N PRO A 228 -11.73 -4.90 -16.81
CA PRO A 228 -13.08 -5.36 -17.11
C PRO A 228 -13.23 -5.67 -18.60
N ILE A 229 -13.93 -6.75 -18.95
CA ILE A 229 -14.24 -7.12 -20.34
C ILE A 229 -15.72 -6.82 -20.60
N LEU A 230 -16.02 -5.57 -20.95
CA LEU A 230 -17.39 -5.06 -21.09
C LEU A 230 -17.61 -4.49 -22.50
N ARG A 231 -17.40 -5.31 -23.54
CA ARG A 231 -17.41 -4.86 -24.95
C ARG A 231 -18.68 -4.13 -25.38
N GLN A 232 -19.83 -4.45 -24.78
CA GLN A 232 -21.12 -3.82 -25.09
C GLN A 232 -21.36 -2.53 -24.29
N HIS A 233 -20.52 -2.23 -23.29
CA HIS A 233 -20.68 -1.09 -22.38
C HIS A 233 -19.36 -0.33 -22.16
N PRO A 234 -18.79 0.30 -23.20
CA PRO A 234 -17.54 1.06 -23.08
C PRO A 234 -17.61 2.20 -22.05
N ALA A 235 -18.79 2.77 -21.82
CA ALA A 235 -18.99 3.78 -20.79
C ALA A 235 -18.79 3.23 -19.36
N TRP A 236 -19.07 1.95 -19.11
CA TRP A 236 -18.84 1.32 -17.80
C TRP A 236 -17.35 1.04 -17.58
N GLU A 237 -16.61 0.65 -18.61
CA GLU A 237 -15.15 0.56 -18.55
C GLU A 237 -14.52 1.93 -18.28
N ALA A 238 -15.02 3.00 -18.91
CA ALA A 238 -14.57 4.35 -18.64
C ALA A 238 -14.86 4.78 -17.19
N LEU A 239 -16.05 4.47 -16.65
CA LEU A 239 -16.41 4.72 -15.25
C LEU A 239 -15.50 3.96 -14.29
N TYR A 240 -15.20 2.70 -14.58
CA TYR A 240 -14.27 1.87 -13.80
C TYR A 240 -12.89 2.53 -13.71
N TRP A 241 -12.33 2.95 -14.84
CA TRP A 241 -11.03 3.63 -14.85
C TRP A 241 -11.07 4.98 -14.14
N LYS A 242 -12.16 5.73 -14.28
CA LYS A 242 -12.33 7.00 -13.57
C LYS A 242 -12.37 6.81 -12.06
N ALA A 243 -13.00 5.74 -11.57
CA ALA A 243 -13.04 5.42 -10.14
C ALA A 243 -11.63 5.18 -9.58
N TRP A 244 -10.78 4.45 -10.32
CA TRP A 244 -9.39 4.26 -9.93
C TRP A 244 -8.59 5.56 -10.01
N ASP A 245 -8.75 6.36 -11.08
CA ASP A 245 -8.10 7.66 -11.20
C ASP A 245 -8.42 8.55 -9.98
N ILE A 246 -9.67 8.52 -9.47
CA ILE A 246 -10.05 9.21 -8.24
C ILE A 246 -9.37 8.58 -7.02
N ALA A 247 -9.51 7.27 -6.79
CA ALA A 247 -8.96 6.59 -5.61
C ALA A 247 -7.43 6.78 -5.47
N LEU A 248 -6.73 6.83 -6.60
CA LEU A 248 -5.29 7.08 -6.63
C LEU A 248 -4.92 8.47 -6.08
N THR A 249 -5.76 9.49 -6.27
CA THR A 249 -5.53 10.85 -5.72
C THR A 249 -5.79 10.95 -4.23
N LYS A 250 -6.32 9.89 -3.61
CA LYS A 250 -6.75 9.88 -2.22
C LYS A 250 -5.83 9.13 -1.28
N VAL A 251 -4.59 8.86 -1.71
CA VAL A 251 -3.58 8.34 -0.78
C VAL A 251 -3.07 9.48 0.08
N GLN A 252 -3.22 9.31 1.38
CA GLN A 252 -2.73 10.21 2.42
C GLN A 252 -1.66 9.52 3.26
N TYR A 253 -0.98 10.30 4.10
CA TYR A 253 0.14 9.85 4.92
C TYR A 253 -0.10 10.17 6.39
N GLY A 254 0.16 9.18 7.24
CA GLY A 254 0.17 9.38 8.68
C GLY A 254 1.38 10.22 9.11
N ASN A 255 1.31 10.76 10.32
CA ASN A 255 2.42 11.45 10.95
C ASN A 255 2.50 11.10 12.44
N GLN A 256 3.55 11.58 13.12
CA GLN A 256 3.75 11.28 14.54
C GLN A 256 2.62 11.82 15.43
N ASN A 257 2.01 12.94 15.07
CA ASN A 257 0.96 13.56 15.88
C ASN A 257 -0.33 12.74 15.85
N ASN A 258 -0.75 12.30 14.66
CA ASN A 258 -1.97 11.50 14.54
C ASN A 258 -1.76 10.01 14.82
N GLY A 259 -0.53 9.51 14.69
CA GLY A 259 -0.19 8.10 14.96
C GLY A 259 -0.86 7.11 14.00
N PHE A 260 -1.27 7.58 12.82
CA PHE A 260 -1.81 6.76 11.73
C PHE A 260 -0.71 5.88 11.09
N VAL A 261 -1.11 4.92 10.26
CA VAL A 261 -0.19 4.16 9.41
C VAL A 261 0.52 5.09 8.42
N GLU A 262 1.68 4.64 7.92
CA GLU A 262 2.54 5.43 7.04
C GLU A 262 1.81 6.01 5.83
N SER A 263 0.99 5.19 5.18
CA SER A 263 0.06 5.63 4.14
C SER A 263 -1.27 4.90 4.24
N TYR A 264 -2.35 5.56 3.82
CA TYR A 264 -3.71 5.05 3.82
C TYR A 264 -4.52 5.67 2.67
N ILE A 265 -5.66 5.09 2.33
CA ILE A 265 -6.60 5.67 1.37
C ILE A 265 -7.69 6.40 2.15
N ASP A 266 -7.90 7.65 1.78
CA ASP A 266 -8.85 8.58 2.38
C ASP A 266 -10.12 8.72 1.53
N GLU A 267 -11.27 8.89 2.14
CA GLU A 267 -12.55 9.10 1.45
C GLU A 267 -12.68 10.53 0.87
N GLY A 268 -11.87 11.48 1.35
CA GLY A 268 -11.69 12.79 0.77
C GLY A 268 -12.88 13.72 0.98
N PHE A 269 -13.51 13.67 2.15
CA PHE A 269 -14.68 14.48 2.50
C PHE A 269 -14.32 15.71 3.32
N ASN A 270 -13.71 15.53 4.49
CA ASN A 270 -13.25 16.59 5.39
C ASN A 270 -11.93 16.14 6.08
N PRO A 271 -11.30 16.95 6.95
CA PRO A 271 -10.04 16.58 7.63
C PRO A 271 -10.14 15.46 8.70
N ASN A 272 -11.03 14.49 8.51
CA ASN A 272 -11.26 13.35 9.40
C ASN A 272 -11.36 12.07 8.55
N ILE A 273 -10.93 10.94 9.14
CA ILE A 273 -11.17 9.62 8.58
C ILE A 273 -12.48 9.01 9.10
N PHE A 274 -13.21 8.29 8.25
CA PHE A 274 -14.51 7.70 8.54
C PHE A 274 -14.52 6.17 8.41
N GLN A 275 -14.97 5.50 9.47
CA GLN A 275 -14.94 4.04 9.61
C GLN A 275 -15.67 3.33 8.47
N TRP A 276 -16.92 3.69 8.22
CA TRP A 276 -17.75 2.97 7.25
C TRP A 276 -17.31 3.22 5.80
N ASP A 277 -16.93 4.45 5.45
CA ASP A 277 -16.36 4.79 4.14
C ASP A 277 -15.12 3.94 3.88
N THR A 278 -14.19 3.90 4.85
CA THR A 278 -12.99 3.07 4.73
C THR A 278 -13.36 1.60 4.53
N CYS A 279 -14.32 1.06 5.29
CA CYS A 279 -14.79 -0.33 5.12
C CYS A 279 -15.36 -0.60 3.72
N PHE A 280 -16.19 0.29 3.19
CA PHE A 280 -16.74 0.16 1.83
C PHE A 280 -15.66 0.27 0.76
N MET A 281 -14.73 1.21 0.93
CA MET A 281 -13.60 1.38 0.01
C MET A 281 -12.79 0.10 -0.10
N MET A 282 -12.60 -0.66 0.99
CA MET A 282 -11.86 -1.92 0.96
C MET A 282 -12.43 -2.96 -0.01
N LEU A 283 -13.74 -2.93 -0.28
CA LEU A 283 -14.39 -3.90 -1.16
C LEU A 283 -13.96 -3.76 -2.62
N PHE A 284 -13.70 -2.54 -3.08
CA PHE A 284 -13.10 -2.30 -4.40
C PHE A 284 -11.58 -2.20 -4.31
N ALA A 285 -11.05 -1.57 -3.27
CA ALA A 285 -9.63 -1.33 -3.12
C ALA A 285 -8.84 -2.63 -2.97
N ARG A 286 -9.44 -3.73 -2.47
CA ARG A 286 -8.79 -5.06 -2.41
C ARG A 286 -8.23 -5.55 -3.74
N TYR A 287 -8.73 -5.08 -4.88
CA TYR A 287 -8.16 -5.42 -6.19
C TYR A 287 -6.83 -4.71 -6.50
N ALA A 288 -6.45 -3.73 -5.70
CA ALA A 288 -5.21 -2.96 -5.78
C ALA A 288 -4.28 -3.19 -4.57
N TYR A 289 -4.52 -4.24 -3.76
CA TYR A 289 -3.88 -4.38 -2.45
C TYR A 289 -2.35 -4.47 -2.46
N LYS A 290 -1.75 -4.83 -3.61
CA LYS A 290 -0.29 -4.87 -3.79
C LYS A 290 0.32 -3.50 -4.11
N TYR A 291 -0.49 -2.50 -4.39
CA TYR A 291 -0.06 -1.21 -4.96
C TYR A 291 -0.58 0.00 -4.18
N LEU A 292 -1.66 -0.19 -3.44
CA LEU A 292 -2.27 0.83 -2.60
C LEU A 292 -2.24 0.39 -1.13
N PRO A 293 -2.18 1.36 -0.21
CA PRO A 293 -2.32 1.08 1.22
C PRO A 293 -3.79 0.78 1.56
N THR A 294 -4.29 -0.33 1.03
CA THR A 294 -5.72 -0.70 1.08
C THR A 294 -6.11 -1.08 2.49
N ILE A 295 -6.03 -2.37 2.83
CA ILE A 295 -6.55 -2.92 4.06
C ILE A 295 -5.87 -2.32 5.31
N VAL A 296 -4.61 -1.89 5.17
CA VAL A 296 -3.86 -1.18 6.22
C VAL A 296 -4.51 0.16 6.62
N SER A 297 -5.39 0.74 5.78
CA SER A 297 -6.17 1.92 6.15
C SER A 297 -7.08 1.67 7.36
N LEU A 298 -7.59 0.43 7.53
CA LEU A 298 -8.39 0.06 8.70
C LEU A 298 -7.57 0.09 10.00
N ASP A 299 -6.24 -0.09 9.90
CA ASP A 299 -5.37 -0.10 11.07
C ASP A 299 -5.33 1.27 11.77
N ASN A 300 -5.69 2.37 11.09
CA ASN A 300 -5.87 3.68 11.72
C ASN A 300 -6.94 3.66 12.82
N PHE A 301 -8.04 2.94 12.59
CA PHE A 301 -9.10 2.77 13.58
C PHE A 301 -8.68 1.80 14.68
N TYR A 302 -8.00 0.70 14.33
CA TYR A 302 -7.55 -0.30 15.28
C TYR A 302 -6.53 0.25 16.28
N ARG A 303 -5.60 1.09 15.81
CA ARG A 303 -4.60 1.78 16.65
C ARG A 303 -5.22 2.80 17.61
N LYS A 304 -6.47 3.20 17.37
CA LYS A 304 -7.25 4.15 18.17
C LYS A 304 -8.36 3.49 18.98
N GLN A 305 -8.37 2.16 19.03
CA GLN A 305 -9.31 1.45 19.89
C GLN A 305 -9.03 1.77 21.36
N HIS A 306 -10.06 2.21 22.06
CA HIS A 306 -10.02 2.48 23.50
C HIS A 306 -9.84 1.19 24.30
N SER A 307 -9.39 1.28 25.55
CA SER A 307 -9.15 0.10 26.40
C SER A 307 -10.39 -0.80 26.58
N ASP A 308 -11.58 -0.20 26.65
CA ASP A 308 -12.88 -0.90 26.76
C ASP A 308 -13.39 -1.49 25.43
N GLY A 309 -12.67 -1.32 24.33
CA GLY A 309 -13.02 -1.88 23.02
C GLY A 309 -13.69 -0.88 22.07
N ALA A 310 -14.01 0.33 22.53
CA ALA A 310 -14.64 1.35 21.71
C ALA A 310 -13.75 1.76 20.53
N ILE A 311 -14.33 1.98 19.35
CA ILE A 311 -13.69 2.60 18.19
C ILE A 311 -14.60 3.71 17.71
N CYS A 312 -14.07 4.92 17.60
CA CYS A 312 -14.82 6.06 17.09
C CYS A 312 -15.02 5.94 15.58
N ARG A 313 -16.23 6.29 15.12
CA ARG A 313 -16.58 6.28 13.71
C ARG A 313 -15.80 7.30 12.87
N GLU A 314 -15.34 8.37 13.51
CA GLU A 314 -14.78 9.56 12.87
C GLU A 314 -13.59 10.04 13.70
N ILE A 315 -12.40 10.10 13.11
CA ILE A 315 -11.15 10.40 13.82
C ILE A 315 -10.45 11.54 13.10
N ARG A 316 -9.99 12.56 13.83
CA ARG A 316 -9.33 13.73 13.24
C ARG A 316 -7.99 13.38 12.64
N GLU A 317 -7.73 13.82 11.41
CA GLU A 317 -6.41 13.63 10.79
C GLU A 317 -5.31 14.47 11.44
N SER A 318 -5.68 15.57 12.12
CA SER A 318 -4.73 16.50 12.74
C SER A 318 -3.92 15.86 13.88
N ASP A 319 -4.57 15.04 14.72
CA ASP A 319 -4.01 14.50 15.95
C ASP A 319 -4.49 13.08 16.30
N GLY A 320 -5.34 12.48 15.47
CA GLY A 320 -5.85 11.14 15.69
C GLY A 320 -6.79 11.02 16.90
N SER A 321 -7.39 12.12 17.34
CA SER A 321 -8.41 12.14 18.40
C SER A 321 -9.80 11.79 17.86
N ASP A 322 -10.63 11.17 18.72
CA ASP A 322 -12.03 10.90 18.43
C ASP A 322 -12.79 12.19 18.10
N PHE A 323 -13.53 12.21 16.99
CA PHE A 323 -14.37 13.35 16.67
C PHE A 323 -15.53 13.52 17.65
N TRP A 324 -16.13 12.40 18.05
CA TRP A 324 -17.31 12.33 18.91
C TRP A 324 -16.99 11.74 20.29
N PRO A 325 -17.63 12.20 21.38
CA PRO A 325 -17.49 11.56 22.68
C PRO A 325 -18.18 10.18 22.66
N LYS A 326 -17.63 9.21 23.42
CA LYS A 326 -18.17 7.83 23.51
C LYS A 326 -19.65 7.74 23.89
N SER A 327 -20.14 8.71 24.66
CA SER A 327 -21.54 8.80 25.09
C SER A 327 -22.52 9.18 23.96
N ALA A 328 -22.03 9.78 22.87
CA ALA A 328 -22.89 10.20 21.75
C ALA A 328 -23.50 8.99 21.04
N LEU A 329 -24.77 9.06 20.64
CA LEU A 329 -25.43 7.99 19.86
C LEU A 329 -24.74 7.74 18.51
N HIS A 330 -24.16 8.80 17.92
CA HIS A 330 -23.37 8.78 16.69
C HIS A 330 -21.88 8.57 16.96
N PHE A 331 -21.48 7.96 18.08
CA PHE A 331 -20.08 7.58 18.26
C PHE A 331 -19.64 6.46 17.31
N THR A 332 -20.56 5.57 16.95
CA THR A 332 -20.32 4.42 16.05
C THR A 332 -20.96 4.63 14.69
N ASN A 333 -20.41 3.96 13.68
CA ASN A 333 -21.01 3.78 12.36
C ASN A 333 -21.35 2.30 12.14
N PRO A 334 -21.93 1.90 10.98
CA PRO A 334 -22.07 0.49 10.62
C PRO A 334 -20.81 -0.34 10.93
N PRO A 335 -20.90 -1.40 11.75
CA PRO A 335 -19.75 -2.18 12.22
C PRO A 335 -19.25 -3.17 11.15
N LEU A 336 -18.73 -2.64 10.03
CA LEU A 336 -18.42 -3.41 8.83
C LEU A 336 -16.98 -3.93 8.76
N PHE A 337 -16.17 -3.73 9.79
CA PHE A 337 -14.75 -4.14 9.80
C PHE A 337 -14.55 -5.63 9.47
N ALA A 338 -15.27 -6.53 10.14
CA ALA A 338 -15.12 -7.97 9.93
C ALA A 338 -15.49 -8.39 8.50
N TRP A 339 -16.45 -7.69 7.87
CA TRP A 339 -16.77 -7.90 6.47
C TRP A 339 -15.62 -7.48 5.56
N ALA A 340 -15.09 -6.27 5.74
CA ALA A 340 -13.97 -5.76 4.95
C ALA A 340 -12.72 -6.66 5.07
N GLU A 341 -12.35 -7.07 6.28
CA GLU A 341 -11.23 -7.98 6.56
C GLU A 341 -11.43 -9.35 5.90
N TRP A 342 -12.62 -9.94 6.02
CA TRP A 342 -12.91 -11.22 5.38
C TRP A 342 -12.83 -11.13 3.85
N GLN A 343 -13.38 -10.06 3.26
CA GLN A 343 -13.33 -9.84 1.82
C GLN A 343 -11.92 -9.63 1.28
N HIS A 344 -11.03 -9.06 2.08
CA HIS A 344 -9.61 -8.96 1.78
C HIS A 344 -8.91 -10.32 1.92
N TYR A 345 -9.19 -11.08 2.99
CA TYR A 345 -8.65 -12.42 3.18
C TYR A 345 -8.99 -13.37 2.02
N LEU A 346 -10.20 -13.32 1.47
CA LEU A 346 -10.56 -14.12 0.30
C LEU A 346 -9.67 -13.84 -0.93
N MET A 347 -9.10 -12.64 -1.04
CA MET A 347 -8.19 -12.26 -2.12
C MET A 347 -6.73 -12.61 -1.84
N THR A 348 -6.29 -12.52 -0.58
CA THR A 348 -4.87 -12.59 -0.21
C THR A 348 -4.47 -13.90 0.48
N ASN A 349 -5.44 -14.61 1.05
CA ASN A 349 -5.24 -15.74 1.95
C ASN A 349 -4.29 -15.44 3.14
N ASP A 350 -4.16 -14.16 3.53
CA ASP A 350 -3.30 -13.74 4.64
C ASP A 350 -3.96 -14.03 5.99
N ARG A 351 -3.69 -15.23 6.51
CA ARG A 351 -4.14 -15.67 7.84
C ARG A 351 -3.52 -14.85 8.98
N SER A 352 -2.31 -14.33 8.78
CA SER A 352 -1.60 -13.56 9.82
C SER A 352 -2.31 -12.24 10.11
N ARG A 353 -2.89 -11.62 9.08
CA ARG A 353 -3.74 -10.43 9.23
C ARG A 353 -4.98 -10.72 10.07
N LEU A 354 -5.72 -11.80 9.75
CA LEU A 354 -6.90 -12.17 10.54
C LEU A 354 -6.56 -12.44 12.01
N ALA A 355 -5.46 -13.15 12.28
CA ALA A 355 -5.01 -13.43 13.65
C ALA A 355 -4.70 -12.15 14.44
N ARG A 356 -4.14 -11.13 13.77
CA ARG A 356 -3.81 -9.83 14.38
C ARG A 356 -5.05 -8.99 14.68
N VAL A 357 -6.04 -8.95 13.77
CA VAL A 357 -7.20 -8.05 13.92
C VAL A 357 -8.38 -8.69 14.66
N LEU A 358 -8.49 -10.02 14.69
CA LEU A 358 -9.61 -10.71 15.34
C LEU A 358 -9.83 -10.28 16.81
N PRO A 359 -8.81 -10.19 17.68
CA PRO A 359 -9.00 -9.74 19.06
C PRO A 359 -9.46 -8.28 19.20
N ILE A 360 -9.08 -7.42 18.24
CA ILE A 360 -9.50 -6.02 18.18
C ILE A 360 -10.99 -5.96 17.84
N LEU A 361 -11.40 -6.70 16.81
CA LEU A 361 -12.78 -6.72 16.35
C LEU A 361 -13.73 -7.40 17.35
N ASP A 362 -13.25 -8.43 18.06
CA ASP A 362 -13.97 -9.08 19.15
C ASP A 362 -14.34 -8.09 20.27
N ARG A 363 -13.37 -7.30 20.71
CA ARG A 363 -13.59 -6.24 21.71
C ARG A 363 -14.54 -5.15 21.21
N TYR A 364 -14.44 -4.75 19.94
CA TYR A 364 -15.34 -3.76 19.37
C TYR A 364 -16.78 -4.29 19.26
N PHE A 365 -16.95 -5.54 18.85
CA PHE A 365 -18.25 -6.20 18.80
C PHE A 365 -18.91 -6.20 20.19
N HIS A 366 -18.15 -6.59 21.22
CA HIS A 366 -18.65 -6.60 22.59
C HIS A 366 -18.95 -5.21 23.13
N TRP A 367 -18.14 -4.21 22.80
CA TRP A 367 -18.44 -2.82 23.16
C TRP A 367 -19.77 -2.37 22.54
N CYS A 368 -19.98 -2.64 21.24
CA CYS A 368 -21.24 -2.31 20.58
C CYS A 368 -22.41 -3.04 21.24
N LYS A 369 -22.28 -4.35 21.51
CA LYS A 369 -23.29 -5.13 22.21
C LYS A 369 -23.64 -4.53 23.57
N GLN A 370 -22.65 -4.17 24.39
CA GLN A 370 -22.89 -3.67 25.74
C GLN A 370 -23.52 -2.27 25.76
N ASN A 371 -23.17 -1.41 24.79
CA ASN A 371 -23.52 0.02 24.83
C ASN A 371 -24.67 0.39 23.88
N ARG A 372 -24.99 -0.47 22.91
CA ARG A 372 -25.93 -0.17 21.82
C ARG A 372 -27.06 -1.18 21.68
N THR A 373 -27.31 -2.05 22.65
CA THR A 373 -28.51 -2.91 22.64
C THR A 373 -29.58 -2.45 23.62
N ARG A 374 -30.84 -2.74 23.29
CA ARG A 374 -31.99 -2.66 24.21
C ARG A 374 -32.20 -4.00 24.92
N ALA A 375 -33.13 -4.00 25.89
CA ALA A 375 -33.50 -5.19 26.66
C ALA A 375 -34.06 -6.35 25.79
N ASN A 376 -34.65 -6.04 24.63
CA ASN A 376 -35.11 -7.03 23.66
C ASN A 376 -33.99 -7.57 22.76
N GLY A 377 -32.73 -7.15 22.96
CA GLY A 377 -31.57 -7.60 22.21
C GLY A 377 -31.35 -6.88 20.87
N LEU A 378 -32.28 -6.02 20.43
CA LEU A 378 -32.10 -5.21 19.22
C LEU A 378 -31.11 -4.07 19.46
N TYR A 379 -30.39 -3.70 18.40
CA TYR A 379 -29.41 -2.62 18.44
C TYR A 379 -30.04 -1.26 18.14
N TYR A 380 -29.51 -0.19 18.72
CA TYR A 380 -30.02 1.17 18.54
C TYR A 380 -28.91 2.20 18.39
N TRP A 381 -29.21 3.26 17.63
CA TRP A 381 -28.34 4.41 17.41
C TRP A 381 -29.17 5.60 16.86
N SER A 382 -28.58 6.46 16.03
CA SER A 382 -29.25 7.60 15.38
C SER A 382 -29.11 7.56 13.85
N ASN A 383 -29.84 8.42 13.13
CA ASN A 383 -29.74 8.58 11.68
C ASN A 383 -28.31 8.93 11.26
N LEU A 384 -27.68 9.87 11.98
CA LEU A 384 -26.26 10.22 11.76
C LEU A 384 -25.33 9.02 12.01
N ALA A 385 -25.59 8.22 13.04
CA ALA A 385 -24.81 7.02 13.32
C ALA A 385 -24.95 5.97 12.20
N SER A 386 -26.15 5.85 11.62
CA SER A 386 -26.42 4.92 10.52
C SER A 386 -25.75 5.31 9.20
N GLY A 387 -25.28 6.56 9.08
CA GLY A 387 -24.79 7.16 7.83
C GLY A 387 -25.91 7.63 6.90
N MET A 388 -27.16 7.63 7.38
CA MET A 388 -28.35 8.10 6.66
C MET A 388 -28.88 9.37 7.33
N ASP A 389 -28.04 10.41 7.35
CA ASP A 389 -28.15 11.60 8.22
C ASP A 389 -29.49 12.34 8.11
N ASN A 390 -30.10 12.35 6.93
CA ASN A 390 -31.37 13.01 6.63
C ASN A 390 -32.55 12.03 6.47
N SER A 391 -32.40 10.79 6.95
CA SER A 391 -33.45 9.78 6.88
C SER A 391 -34.72 10.27 7.59
N PRO A 392 -35.92 10.01 7.04
CA PRO A 392 -37.20 10.40 7.66
C PRO A 392 -37.54 9.55 8.89
N ARG A 393 -36.68 8.60 9.29
CA ARG A 393 -36.89 7.75 10.45
C ARG A 393 -37.02 8.60 11.72
N PRO A 394 -38.14 8.47 12.47
CA PRO A 394 -38.35 9.24 13.69
C PRO A 394 -37.54 8.65 14.84
N GLU A 395 -36.28 9.06 15.02
CA GLU A 395 -35.35 8.47 16.02
C GLU A 395 -35.95 8.31 17.41
N SER A 396 -36.77 9.27 17.87
CA SER A 396 -37.43 9.24 19.18
C SER A 396 -38.46 8.12 19.36
N ARG A 397 -38.82 7.42 18.28
CA ARG A 397 -39.79 6.32 18.24
C ARG A 397 -39.16 4.99 17.82
N VAL A 398 -37.84 4.96 17.60
CA VAL A 398 -37.14 3.74 17.18
C VAL A 398 -36.34 3.17 18.33
N ASP A 399 -36.75 2.00 18.79
CA ASP A 399 -36.09 1.26 19.85
C ASP A 399 -35.11 0.21 19.32
N GLY A 400 -35.37 -0.33 18.13
CA GLY A 400 -34.49 -1.32 17.50
C GLY A 400 -34.33 -1.02 16.01
N TRP A 401 -33.09 -0.84 15.57
CA TRP A 401 -32.77 -0.46 14.21
C TRP A 401 -32.45 -1.72 13.40
N VAL A 402 -33.18 -1.91 12.29
CA VAL A 402 -33.04 -3.09 11.43
C VAL A 402 -31.67 -3.18 10.81
N ASP A 403 -31.14 -2.05 10.36
CA ASP A 403 -29.82 -1.96 9.75
C ASP A 403 -28.73 -2.33 10.76
N TYR A 404 -28.69 -1.70 11.94
CA TYR A 404 -27.66 -1.98 12.93
C TYR A 404 -27.72 -3.43 13.43
N THR A 405 -28.92 -3.93 13.74
CA THR A 405 -29.09 -5.31 14.23
C THR A 405 -28.62 -6.32 13.17
N SER A 406 -28.97 -6.08 11.89
CA SER A 406 -28.53 -6.93 10.78
C SER A 406 -27.03 -6.83 10.52
N GLN A 407 -26.44 -5.65 10.66
CA GLN A 407 -25.01 -5.44 10.51
C GLN A 407 -24.20 -6.10 11.64
N GLN A 408 -24.73 -6.13 12.87
CA GLN A 408 -24.14 -6.91 13.95
C GLN A 408 -24.28 -8.42 13.71
N ALA A 409 -25.40 -8.88 13.16
CA ALA A 409 -25.51 -10.27 12.71
C ALA A 409 -24.44 -10.58 11.64
N LEU A 410 -24.21 -9.67 10.70
CA LEU A 410 -23.16 -9.80 9.68
C LEU A 410 -21.74 -9.81 10.27
N ALA A 411 -21.48 -8.93 11.24
CA ALA A 411 -20.20 -8.89 11.95
C ALA A 411 -19.94 -10.22 12.68
N ALA A 412 -20.92 -10.73 13.43
CA ALA A 412 -20.83 -12.03 14.09
C ALA A 412 -20.56 -13.16 13.09
N PHE A 413 -21.23 -13.16 11.93
CA PHE A 413 -20.99 -14.16 10.89
C PHE A 413 -19.53 -14.16 10.38
N TYR A 414 -18.95 -12.99 10.12
CA TYR A 414 -17.56 -12.92 9.66
C TYR A 414 -16.54 -13.14 10.76
N LEU A 415 -16.81 -12.72 12.00
CA LEU A 415 -15.98 -13.04 13.16
C LEU A 415 -15.90 -14.55 13.40
N ALA A 416 -17.02 -15.27 13.23
CA ALA A 416 -17.01 -16.73 13.29
C ALA A 416 -16.06 -17.33 12.25
N LYS A 417 -16.14 -16.88 11.00
CA LYS A 417 -15.28 -17.35 9.91
C LYS A 417 -13.81 -17.02 10.14
N MET A 418 -13.51 -15.82 10.63
CA MET A 418 -12.15 -15.42 10.97
C MET A 418 -11.57 -16.31 12.07
N ALA A 419 -12.34 -16.54 13.13
CA ALA A 419 -11.95 -17.42 14.23
C ALA A 419 -11.68 -18.87 13.77
N GLU A 420 -12.46 -19.39 12.82
CA GLU A 420 -12.18 -20.70 12.21
C GLU A 420 -10.84 -20.75 11.48
N VAL A 421 -10.54 -19.72 10.68
CA VAL A 421 -9.28 -19.64 9.91
C VAL A 421 -8.07 -19.53 10.84
N THR A 422 -8.22 -18.83 11.97
CA THR A 422 -7.17 -18.63 12.98
C THR A 422 -7.08 -19.78 13.99
N GLY A 423 -7.98 -20.77 13.92
CA GLY A 423 -7.97 -21.97 14.77
C GLY A 423 -8.68 -21.82 16.12
N ASP A 424 -9.39 -20.72 16.38
CA ASP A 424 -10.17 -20.52 17.60
C ASP A 424 -11.61 -21.06 17.44
N SER A 425 -11.75 -22.36 17.62
CA SER A 425 -13.03 -23.06 17.45
C SER A 425 -14.09 -22.64 18.47
N ALA A 426 -13.68 -22.25 19.68
CA ALA A 426 -14.60 -21.84 20.74
C ALA A 426 -15.21 -20.46 20.42
N LEU A 427 -14.37 -19.50 20.02
CA LEU A 427 -14.81 -18.18 19.59
C LEU A 427 -15.68 -18.26 18.33
N ALA A 428 -15.29 -19.11 17.37
CA ALA A 428 -16.10 -19.36 16.18
C ALA A 428 -17.51 -19.84 16.52
N GLN A 429 -17.63 -20.81 17.44
CA GLN A 429 -18.94 -21.33 17.85
C GLN A 429 -19.76 -20.27 18.61
N SER A 430 -19.11 -19.45 19.45
CA SER A 430 -19.76 -18.33 20.13
C SER A 430 -20.41 -17.37 19.14
N TYR A 431 -19.65 -16.93 18.13
CA TYR A 431 -20.15 -16.00 17.12
C TYR A 431 -21.19 -16.61 16.17
N ARG A 432 -21.13 -17.92 15.88
CA ARG A 432 -22.22 -18.60 15.17
C ARG A 432 -23.53 -18.53 15.95
N ARG A 433 -23.50 -18.78 17.26
CA ARG A 433 -24.71 -18.67 18.11
C ARG A 433 -25.24 -17.25 18.15
N GLU A 434 -24.35 -16.26 18.26
CA GLU A 434 -24.72 -14.85 18.24
C GLU A 434 -25.38 -14.46 16.91
N HIS A 435 -24.79 -14.85 15.77
CA HIS A 435 -25.39 -14.63 14.45
C HIS A 435 -26.81 -15.22 14.35
N GLU A 436 -26.98 -16.48 14.76
CA GLU A 436 -28.29 -17.14 14.74
C GLU A 436 -29.31 -16.45 15.67
N THR A 437 -28.86 -15.94 16.81
CA THR A 437 -29.70 -15.19 17.75
C THR A 437 -30.19 -13.89 17.12
N LEU A 438 -29.28 -13.09 16.54
CA LEU A 438 -29.62 -11.83 15.90
C LEU A 438 -30.47 -12.02 14.65
N LYS A 439 -30.16 -13.04 13.82
CA LYS A 439 -30.99 -13.42 12.67
C LYS A 439 -32.42 -13.76 13.09
N THR A 440 -32.57 -14.51 14.18
CA THR A 440 -33.89 -14.87 14.73
C THR A 440 -34.64 -13.62 15.21
N LEU A 441 -33.98 -12.72 15.95
CA LEU A 441 -34.59 -11.46 16.40
C LEU A 441 -35.03 -10.57 15.24
N VAL A 442 -34.19 -10.41 14.21
CA VAL A 442 -34.55 -9.63 13.01
C VAL A 442 -35.81 -10.19 12.36
N ASN A 443 -35.87 -11.50 12.13
CA ASN A 443 -37.02 -12.11 11.47
C ASN A 443 -38.30 -12.11 12.34
N GLN A 444 -38.16 -12.19 13.66
CA GLN A 444 -39.31 -12.24 14.57
C GLN A 444 -39.88 -10.86 14.91
N LEU A 445 -39.03 -9.85 15.03
CA LEU A 445 -39.43 -8.53 15.55
C LEU A 445 -39.47 -7.45 14.48
N LEU A 446 -38.76 -7.62 13.36
CA LEU A 446 -38.58 -6.57 12.37
C LEU A 446 -39.26 -6.89 11.03
N TRP A 447 -39.61 -8.15 10.76
CA TRP A 447 -40.37 -8.51 9.56
C TRP A 447 -41.85 -8.20 9.74
N ASN A 448 -42.44 -7.52 8.76
CA ASN A 448 -43.87 -7.34 8.66
C ASN A 448 -44.42 -8.12 7.46
N GLU A 449 -45.23 -9.14 7.73
CA GLU A 449 -45.83 -10.00 6.70
C GLU A 449 -46.81 -9.26 5.77
N ALA A 450 -47.55 -8.29 6.29
CA ALA A 450 -48.55 -7.56 5.51
C ALA A 450 -47.88 -6.66 4.46
N ASP A 451 -46.77 -6.02 4.83
CA ASP A 451 -46.01 -5.15 3.95
C ASP A 451 -44.97 -5.90 3.10
N GLY A 452 -44.60 -7.12 3.51
CA GLY A 452 -43.52 -7.88 2.89
C GLY A 452 -42.17 -7.18 3.03
N TYR A 453 -41.95 -6.48 4.15
CA TYR A 453 -40.81 -5.59 4.34
C TYR A 453 -40.29 -5.65 5.79
N TYR A 454 -39.02 -5.31 5.97
CA TYR A 454 -38.43 -5.16 7.30
C TYR A 454 -38.51 -3.72 7.79
N TRP A 455 -39.05 -3.52 8.98
CA TRP A 455 -39.20 -2.23 9.64
C TRP A 455 -38.30 -2.13 10.86
N ASP A 456 -37.96 -0.90 11.23
CA ASP A 456 -37.41 -0.63 12.55
C ASP A 456 -38.44 -0.93 13.64
N PHE A 457 -37.98 -1.41 14.80
CA PHE A 457 -38.82 -1.75 15.94
C PHE A 457 -39.21 -0.50 16.72
N ASN A 458 -40.51 -0.34 16.97
CA ASN A 458 -41.06 0.67 17.86
C ASN A 458 -41.83 -0.03 19.00
N SER A 459 -41.36 0.13 20.25
CA SER A 459 -41.97 -0.54 21.40
C SER A 459 -43.38 -0.03 21.76
N THR A 460 -43.83 1.08 21.17
CA THR A 460 -45.15 1.68 21.42
C THR A 460 -46.23 1.33 20.39
N LEU A 461 -45.85 0.72 19.26
CA LEU A 461 -46.76 0.43 18.15
C LEU A 461 -46.82 -1.04 17.74
N ASN A 462 -45.89 -1.87 18.20
CA ASN A 462 -45.77 -3.28 17.84
C ASN A 462 -46.38 -4.24 18.86
#